data_AF-A0A8B6XIL9-F1
#
_entry.id   AF-A0A8B6XIL9-F1
#
_cell.length_a   1.000
_cell.length_b   1.000
_cell.length_c   1.000
_cell.angle_alpha   90.00
_cell.angle_beta   90.00
_cell.angle_gamma   90.00
#
_symmetry.space_group_name_H-M   'P 1'
#
loop_
_entity.id
_entity.type
_entity.pdbx_description
1 polymer ?
#
loop_
_entity_poly.entity_id
_entity_poly.type
_entity_poly.pdbx_seq_one_letter_code
_entity_poly.pdbx_strand_id
1 'polypeptide(L)'
;MTVVRAKSYVAYHEETLRLLSARYPQFHKEHIEKALSATGYKKIEDVNHWLLSHCKSDDFNDPIEREFIAFLCPTGPLLEEISKFFELSLINCGINAAHNLFPHITLSSFFKVSDSVLPYVLDIFQSKMQQHYYKPVQDIQLHLQWSESYIGLFLDDQSISWLTEAMNFISKTAEIER
;
A
#
# COMPACT_ATOMS: atom_id res chain seq x y z
N MET A 1 -14.63 -7.15 8.53
CA MET A 1 -14.02 -7.81 7.36
C MET A 1 -12.73 -7.08 7.06
N THR A 2 -11.60 -7.57 7.58
CA THR A 2 -10.30 -6.89 7.43
C THR A 2 -9.87 -6.97 5.97
N VAL A 3 -10.01 -5.85 5.27
CA VAL A 3 -9.49 -5.72 3.92
C VAL A 3 -8.04 -5.29 4.08
N VAL A 4 -7.11 -6.21 3.82
CA VAL A 4 -5.77 -5.79 3.42
C VAL A 4 -5.96 -5.03 2.12
N ARG A 5 -5.95 -3.70 2.20
CA ARG A 5 -5.75 -2.87 1.02
C ARG A 5 -4.26 -2.58 0.97
N ALA A 6 -3.56 -3.25 0.07
CA ALA A 6 -2.33 -2.69 -0.48
C ALA A 6 -2.72 -1.38 -1.17
N LYS A 7 -2.77 -0.30 -0.40
CA LYS A 7 -3.15 1.03 -0.90
C LYS A 7 -1.91 1.75 -1.43
N SER A 8 -1.06 1.03 -2.18
CA SER A 8 -0.21 1.70 -3.15
C SER A 8 -1.04 1.90 -4.40
N TYR A 9 -1.77 3.02 -4.50
CA TYR A 9 -2.14 3.60 -5.79
C TYR A 9 -3.02 2.77 -6.77
N VAL A 10 -3.57 1.60 -6.40
CA VAL A 10 -4.24 0.68 -7.35
C VAL A 10 -5.48 1.29 -8.04
N ALA A 11 -6.27 2.11 -7.34
CA ALA A 11 -7.50 2.67 -7.92
C ALA A 11 -7.25 3.81 -8.94
N TYR A 12 -6.20 4.62 -8.75
CA TYR A 12 -5.81 5.65 -9.73
C TYR A 12 -5.08 5.03 -10.94
N HIS A 13 -4.53 3.83 -10.74
CA HIS A 13 -3.76 3.09 -11.72
C HIS A 13 -4.61 2.46 -12.82
N GLU A 14 -5.75 1.83 -12.51
CA GLU A 14 -6.51 1.10 -13.55
C GLU A 14 -7.04 2.03 -14.65
N GLU A 15 -7.61 3.17 -14.28
CA GLU A 15 -8.15 4.10 -15.26
C GLU A 15 -7.04 4.81 -16.05
N THR A 16 -5.96 5.23 -15.37
CA THR A 16 -4.80 5.83 -16.02
C THR A 16 -4.11 4.84 -16.97
N LEU A 17 -3.89 3.61 -16.52
CA LEU A 17 -3.34 2.52 -17.33
C LEU A 17 -4.24 2.25 -18.54
N ARG A 18 -5.56 2.18 -18.36
CA ARG A 18 -6.51 1.99 -19.45
C ARG A 18 -6.43 3.12 -20.48
N LEU A 19 -6.39 4.38 -20.04
CA LEU A 19 -6.28 5.54 -20.92
C LEU A 19 -4.98 5.54 -21.70
N LEU A 20 -3.86 5.25 -21.05
CA LEU A 20 -2.54 5.19 -21.68
C LEU A 20 -2.42 4.00 -22.65
N SER A 21 -2.94 2.83 -22.29
CA SER A 21 -2.98 1.66 -23.16
C SER A 21 -3.81 1.91 -24.42
N ALA A 22 -4.92 2.64 -24.30
CA ALA A 22 -5.72 3.05 -25.47
C ALA A 22 -4.99 4.09 -26.34
N ARG A 23 -4.21 4.98 -25.72
CA ARG A 23 -3.47 6.04 -26.41
C ARG A 23 -2.21 5.54 -27.12
N TYR A 24 -1.57 4.50 -26.58
CA TYR A 24 -0.32 3.96 -27.09
C TYR A 24 -0.39 2.45 -27.30
N PRO A 25 -1.16 1.96 -28.29
CA PRO A 25 -1.34 0.53 -28.54
C PRO A 25 -0.05 -0.19 -28.96
N GLN A 26 0.99 0.54 -29.37
CA GLN A 26 2.31 -0.01 -29.67
C GLN A 26 3.11 -0.40 -28.42
N PHE A 27 2.72 0.09 -27.24
CA PHE A 27 3.38 -0.28 -25.98
C PHE A 27 2.59 -1.38 -25.30
N HIS A 28 3.29 -2.47 -24.97
CA HIS A 28 2.79 -3.49 -24.07
C HIS A 28 2.43 -2.88 -22.71
N LYS A 29 1.50 -3.53 -22.00
CA LYS A 29 0.99 -3.08 -20.70
C LYS A 29 2.14 -2.85 -19.71
N GLU A 30 3.12 -3.74 -19.72
CA GLU A 30 4.29 -3.73 -18.84
C GLU A 30 5.14 -2.46 -19.04
N HIS A 31 5.25 -1.95 -20.27
CA HIS A 31 5.97 -0.70 -20.55
C HIS A 31 5.26 0.52 -19.93
N ILE A 32 3.93 0.52 -19.95
CA ILE A 32 3.12 1.59 -19.40
C ILE A 32 3.18 1.55 -17.88
N GLU A 33 3.10 0.36 -17.28
CA GLU A 33 3.28 0.14 -15.84
C GLU A 33 4.68 0.55 -15.37
N LYS A 34 5.71 0.26 -16.19
CA LYS A 34 7.09 0.71 -15.95
C LYS A 34 7.21 2.23 -15.94
N ALA A 35 6.63 2.91 -16.93
CA ALA A 35 6.63 4.36 -17.02
C ALA A 35 5.88 5.04 -15.87
N LEU A 36 4.73 4.48 -15.50
CA LEU A 36 3.94 4.92 -14.36
C LEU A 36 4.74 4.81 -13.05
N SER A 37 5.47 3.71 -12.89
CA SER A 37 6.33 3.46 -11.74
C SER A 37 7.50 4.43 -11.67
N ALA A 38 8.21 4.64 -12.78
CA ALA A 38 9.35 5.53 -12.86
C ALA A 38 8.99 7.00 -12.59
N THR A 39 7.75 7.40 -12.85
CA THR A 39 7.24 8.76 -12.64
C THR A 39 6.51 8.93 -11.31
N GLY A 40 6.37 7.86 -10.53
CA GLY A 40 5.67 7.87 -9.25
C GLY A 40 4.18 8.19 -9.36
N TYR A 41 3.55 7.86 -10.49
CA TYR A 41 2.11 8.03 -10.71
C TYR A 41 1.60 9.47 -10.59
N LYS A 42 2.47 10.48 -10.72
CA LYS A 42 2.14 11.87 -10.41
C LYS A 42 1.28 12.56 -11.47
N LYS A 43 1.66 12.44 -12.75
CA LYS A 43 0.99 13.11 -13.88
C LYS A 43 1.08 12.27 -15.14
N ILE A 44 0.01 12.26 -15.93
CA ILE A 44 -0.05 11.54 -17.21
C ILE A 44 1.00 12.08 -18.20
N GLU A 45 1.26 13.39 -18.17
CA GLU A 45 2.25 14.04 -19.02
C GLU A 45 3.67 13.54 -18.75
N ASP A 46 4.02 13.32 -17.49
CA ASP A 46 5.32 12.78 -17.08
C ASP A 46 5.48 11.35 -17.61
N VAL A 47 4.41 10.55 -17.53
CA VAL A 47 4.37 9.17 -18.04
C VAL A 47 4.55 9.14 -19.57
N ASN A 48 3.86 10.03 -20.28
CA ASN A 48 3.99 10.16 -21.73
C ASN A 48 5.42 10.52 -22.14
N HIS A 49 6.01 11.51 -21.46
CA HIS A 49 7.37 11.93 -21.71
C HIS A 49 8.36 10.78 -21.45
N TRP A 50 8.18 10.05 -20.34
CA TRP A 50 9.02 8.91 -20.00
C TRP A 50 8.94 7.82 -21.08
N LEU A 51 7.73 7.41 -21.48
CA LEU A 51 7.50 6.37 -22.51
C LEU A 51 8.20 6.71 -23.83
N LEU A 52 8.01 7.94 -24.33
CA LEU A 52 8.55 8.35 -25.62
C LEU A 52 10.07 8.55 -25.59
N SER A 53 10.63 8.92 -24.44
CA SER A 53 12.07 9.14 -24.28
C SER A 53 12.84 7.83 -24.13
N HIS A 54 12.23 6.81 -23.52
CA HIS A 54 12.91 5.55 -23.19
C HIS A 54 12.52 4.39 -24.12
N CYS A 55 11.57 4.54 -25.05
CA CYS A 55 11.16 3.45 -25.94
C CYS A 55 12.26 2.89 -26.87
N LYS A 56 13.40 3.57 -26.96
CA LYS A 56 14.56 3.17 -27.77
C LYS A 56 15.76 2.71 -26.93
N SER A 57 15.66 2.73 -25.60
CA SER A 57 16.76 2.28 -24.75
C SER A 57 16.74 0.76 -24.62
N ASP A 58 17.92 0.15 -24.51
CA ASP A 58 18.06 -1.30 -24.43
C ASP A 58 17.42 -1.86 -23.15
N ASP A 59 17.38 -1.05 -22.09
CA ASP A 59 16.78 -1.38 -20.79
C ASP A 59 15.25 -1.21 -20.79
N PHE A 60 14.60 -0.78 -21.87
CA PHE A 60 13.16 -0.50 -21.88
C PHE A 60 12.33 -1.73 -21.50
N ASN A 61 12.78 -2.91 -21.93
CA ASN A 61 12.12 -4.19 -21.63
C ASN A 61 12.52 -4.79 -20.28
N ASP A 62 13.52 -4.23 -19.58
CA ASP A 62 13.98 -4.80 -18.32
C ASP A 62 12.89 -4.67 -17.25
N PRO A 63 12.65 -5.72 -16.44
CA PRO A 63 11.69 -5.64 -15.36
C PRO A 63 12.14 -4.60 -14.34
N ILE A 64 11.28 -3.63 -14.01
CA ILE A 64 11.48 -2.75 -12.86
C ILE A 64 10.82 -3.38 -11.66
N GLU A 65 11.61 -3.67 -10.63
CA GLU A 65 11.06 -3.93 -9.31
C GLU A 65 10.56 -2.62 -8.70
N ARG A 66 9.29 -2.58 -8.34
CA ARG A 66 8.73 -1.44 -7.58
C ARG A 66 8.94 -1.67 -6.10
N GLU A 67 9.08 -0.57 -5.38
CA GLU A 67 9.14 -0.59 -3.93
C GLU A 67 7.74 -0.47 -3.33
N PHE A 68 7.39 -1.39 -2.44
CA PHE A 68 6.10 -1.50 -1.78
C PHE A 68 6.26 -1.53 -0.27
N ILE A 69 5.18 -1.20 0.42
CA ILE A 69 5.05 -1.30 1.87
C ILE A 69 3.67 -1.87 2.20
N ALA A 70 3.62 -2.81 3.14
CA ALA A 70 2.37 -3.43 3.57
C ALA A 70 1.74 -2.65 4.72
N PHE A 71 0.42 -2.46 4.65
CA PHE A 71 -0.37 -1.78 5.68
C PHE A 71 -1.56 -2.64 6.12
N LEU A 72 -1.83 -2.66 7.42
CA LEU A 72 -3.10 -3.10 7.97
C LEU A 72 -4.02 -1.89 8.10
N CYS A 73 -5.15 -1.92 7.40
CA CYS A 73 -6.12 -0.83 7.41
C CYS A 73 -7.34 -1.20 8.27
N PRO A 74 -7.83 -0.31 9.14
CA PRO A 74 -9.08 -0.53 9.85
C PRO A 74 -10.25 -0.52 8.85
N THR A 75 -11.31 -1.25 9.18
CA THR A 75 -12.54 -1.34 8.38
C THR A 75 -13.76 -1.38 9.30
N GLY A 76 -14.94 -1.05 8.76
CA GLY A 76 -16.18 -1.06 9.53
C GLY A 76 -16.20 0.01 10.64
N PRO A 77 -16.81 -0.27 11.80
CA PRO A 77 -17.05 0.73 12.84
C PRO A 77 -15.80 1.48 13.31
N LEU A 78 -14.66 0.78 13.46
CA LEU A 78 -13.40 1.43 13.86
C LEU A 78 -12.94 2.49 12.85
N LEU A 79 -13.10 2.22 11.55
CA LEU A 79 -12.76 3.21 10.52
C LEU A 79 -13.69 4.42 10.59
N GLU A 80 -14.98 4.21 10.85
CA GLU A 80 -15.96 5.30 11.00
C GLU A 80 -15.62 6.20 12.18
N GLU A 81 -15.26 5.61 13.34
CA GLU A 81 -14.86 6.37 14.52
C GLU A 81 -13.57 7.16 14.31
N ILE A 82 -12.54 6.54 13.71
CA ILE A 82 -11.30 7.25 13.40
C ILE A 82 -11.55 8.38 12.39
N SER A 83 -12.38 8.15 11.38
CA SER A 83 -12.71 9.18 10.38
C SER A 83 -13.42 10.36 11.02
N LYS A 84 -14.39 10.10 11.90
CA LYS A 84 -15.09 11.14 12.67
C LYS A 84 -14.14 11.92 13.57
N PHE A 85 -13.19 11.23 14.23
CA PHE A 85 -12.15 11.90 15.02
C PHE A 85 -11.29 12.83 14.16
N PHE A 86 -10.86 12.38 12.98
CA PHE A 86 -10.06 13.18 12.03
C PHE A 86 -10.82 14.42 11.55
N GLU A 87 -12.11 14.28 11.22
CA GLU A 87 -12.94 15.42 10.83
C GLU A 87 -13.06 16.45 11.97
N LEU A 88 -13.32 15.98 13.18
CA LEU A 88 -13.42 16.84 14.35
C LEU A 88 -12.08 17.49 14.72
N SER A 89 -10.96 16.76 14.61
CA SER A 89 -9.63 17.33 14.87
C SER A 89 -9.26 18.39 13.84
N LEU A 90 -9.62 18.17 12.57
CA LEU A 90 -9.39 19.15 11.52
C LEU A 90 -10.16 20.46 11.79
N ILE A 91 -11.42 20.36 12.21
CA ILE A 91 -12.27 21.51 12.51
C ILE A 91 -11.76 22.26 13.76
N ASN A 92 -11.44 21.55 14.83
CA ASN A 92 -11.13 22.16 16.12
C ASN A 92 -9.66 22.56 16.29
N CYS A 93 -8.74 21.85 15.63
CA CYS A 93 -7.29 22.01 15.81
C CYS A 93 -6.57 22.42 14.52
N GLY A 94 -7.25 22.44 13.37
CA GLY A 94 -6.63 22.67 12.07
C GLY A 94 -5.89 21.47 11.52
N ILE A 95 -5.28 21.65 10.34
CA ILE A 95 -4.54 20.59 9.66
C ILE A 95 -3.20 20.31 10.34
N ASN A 96 -2.85 19.04 10.44
CA ASN A 96 -1.54 18.57 10.90
C ASN A 96 -1.07 17.40 10.01
N ALA A 97 0.14 16.89 10.26
CA ALA A 97 0.73 15.82 9.47
C ALA A 97 -0.10 14.52 9.45
N ALA A 98 -0.84 14.21 10.52
CA ALA A 98 -1.66 13.00 10.58
C ALA A 98 -2.80 13.02 9.55
N HIS A 99 -3.36 14.19 9.24
CA HIS A 99 -4.42 14.34 8.23
C HIS A 99 -3.97 14.03 6.80
N ASN A 100 -2.66 13.97 6.54
CA ASN A 100 -2.10 13.57 5.24
C ASN A 100 -1.96 12.04 5.12
N LEU A 101 -2.22 11.30 6.19
CA LEU A 101 -2.13 9.85 6.23
C LEU A 101 -3.53 9.26 6.38
N PHE A 102 -3.76 8.12 5.74
CA PHE A 102 -4.94 7.32 6.02
C PHE A 102 -4.72 6.52 7.31
N PRO A 103 -5.77 6.11 8.04
CA PRO A 103 -5.61 5.24 9.21
C PRO A 103 -4.98 3.90 8.84
N HIS A 104 -3.84 3.54 9.44
CA HIS A 104 -3.14 2.27 9.19
C HIS A 104 -2.19 1.86 10.31
N ILE A 105 -1.79 0.59 10.30
CA ILE A 105 -0.60 0.07 10.97
C ILE A 105 0.37 -0.40 9.88
N THR A 106 1.63 0.06 9.95
CA THR A 106 2.70 -0.38 9.04
C THR A 106 3.11 -1.80 9.39
N LEU A 107 3.06 -2.71 8.41
CA LEU A 107 3.35 -4.14 8.57
C LEU A 107 4.71 -4.56 8.00
N SER A 108 5.40 -3.70 7.27
CA SER A 108 6.69 -4.09 6.71
C SER A 108 7.57 -2.87 6.53
N SER A 109 8.88 -3.11 6.47
CA SER A 109 9.78 -2.21 5.75
C SER A 109 9.42 -2.21 4.27
N PHE A 110 10.02 -1.28 3.53
CA PHE A 110 9.96 -1.29 2.08
C PHE A 110 10.53 -2.60 1.51
N PHE A 111 9.82 -3.22 0.58
CA PHE A 111 10.26 -4.40 -0.16
C PHE A 111 10.10 -4.17 -1.66
N LYS A 112 10.93 -4.83 -2.46
CA LYS A 112 10.92 -4.70 -3.92
C LYS A 112 10.32 -5.94 -4.55
N VAL A 113 9.35 -5.76 -5.44
CA VAL A 113 8.78 -6.86 -6.24
C VAL A 113 8.41 -6.34 -7.63
N SER A 114 8.47 -7.21 -8.62
CA SER A 114 7.99 -6.92 -9.97
C SER A 114 6.45 -6.97 -10.04
N ASP A 115 5.88 -6.22 -10.97
CA ASP A 115 4.42 -6.11 -11.10
C ASP A 115 3.75 -7.40 -11.54
N SER A 116 4.47 -8.23 -12.29
CA SER A 116 4.00 -9.55 -12.71
C SER A 116 3.85 -10.51 -11.52
N VAL A 117 4.64 -10.33 -10.47
CA VAL A 117 4.68 -11.21 -9.30
C VAL A 117 3.84 -10.66 -8.14
N LEU A 118 3.57 -9.34 -8.12
CA LEU A 118 2.76 -8.69 -7.08
C LEU A 118 1.41 -9.38 -6.81
N PRO A 119 0.60 -9.79 -7.81
CA PRO A 119 -0.67 -10.48 -7.55
C PRO A 119 -0.49 -11.78 -6.76
N TYR A 120 0.60 -12.53 -7.02
CA TYR A 120 0.90 -13.77 -6.32
C TYR A 120 1.33 -13.51 -4.87
N VAL A 121 2.19 -12.50 -4.65
CA VAL A 121 2.57 -12.04 -3.30
C VAL A 121 1.33 -11.62 -2.49
N LEU A 122 0.41 -10.87 -3.11
CA LEU A 122 -0.84 -10.45 -2.48
C LEU A 122 -1.75 -11.64 -2.14
N ASP A 123 -1.85 -12.64 -3.02
CA ASP A 123 -2.66 -13.83 -2.79
C ASP A 123 -2.11 -14.71 -1.66
N ILE A 124 -0.79 -14.94 -1.63
CA ILE A 124 -0.13 -15.62 -0.50
C ILE A 124 -0.40 -14.84 0.79
N PHE A 125 -0.22 -13.52 0.75
CA PHE A 125 -0.40 -12.69 1.93
C PHE A 125 -1.84 -12.78 2.45
N GLN A 126 -2.82 -12.61 1.58
CA GLN A 126 -4.23 -12.68 1.94
C GLN A 126 -4.61 -14.08 2.46
N SER A 127 -4.20 -15.13 1.76
CA SER A 127 -4.47 -16.52 2.15
C SER A 127 -3.90 -16.86 3.52
N LYS A 128 -2.67 -16.42 3.80
CA LYS A 128 -2.01 -16.65 5.10
C LYS A 128 -2.62 -15.83 6.23
N MET A 129 -2.95 -14.57 5.97
CA MET A 129 -3.70 -13.73 6.91
C MET A 129 -5.05 -14.36 7.27
N GLN A 130 -5.75 -14.95 6.30
CA GLN A 130 -7.01 -15.64 6.55
C GLN A 130 -6.84 -16.98 7.29
N GLN A 131 -5.82 -17.78 6.93
CA GLN A 131 -5.61 -19.10 7.54
C GLN A 131 -5.10 -19.02 8.98
N HIS A 132 -4.12 -18.16 9.24
CA HIS A 132 -3.40 -18.13 10.51
C HIS A 132 -3.84 -16.99 11.43
N TYR A 133 -4.41 -15.91 10.89
CA TYR A 133 -4.58 -14.65 11.62
C TYR A 133 -6.02 -14.10 11.60
N TYR A 134 -7.00 -14.84 11.08
CA TYR A 134 -8.40 -14.37 11.01
C TYR A 134 -9.05 -14.12 12.38
N LYS A 135 -8.78 -14.97 13.38
CA LYS A 135 -9.29 -14.79 14.76
C LYS A 135 -8.54 -13.70 15.54
N PRO A 136 -7.19 -13.71 15.61
CA PRO A 136 -6.42 -12.68 16.33
C PRO A 136 -6.75 -11.24 15.89
N VAL A 137 -7.05 -11.03 14.60
CA VAL A 137 -7.39 -9.71 14.06
C VAL A 137 -8.73 -9.18 14.57
N GLN A 138 -9.66 -10.05 14.98
CA GLN A 138 -10.96 -9.63 15.53
C GLN A 138 -10.88 -9.21 17.00
N ASP A 139 -9.82 -9.63 17.69
CA ASP A 139 -9.61 -9.41 19.12
C ASP A 139 -8.55 -8.33 19.41
N ILE A 140 -8.12 -7.56 18.41
CA ILE A 140 -7.13 -6.48 18.58
C ILE A 140 -7.70 -5.45 19.56
N GLN A 141 -7.09 -5.36 20.74
CA GLN A 141 -7.37 -4.31 21.70
C GLN A 141 -6.56 -3.07 21.33
N LEU A 142 -7.23 -1.92 21.30
CA LEU A 142 -6.60 -0.63 21.07
C LEU A 142 -6.71 0.22 22.33
N HIS A 143 -5.59 0.80 22.75
CA HIS A 143 -5.51 1.70 23.88
C HIS A 143 -5.23 3.11 23.39
N LEU A 144 -6.11 4.04 23.74
CA LEU A 144 -5.86 5.46 23.48
C LEU A 144 -4.78 5.96 24.45
N GLN A 145 -3.70 6.50 23.88
CA GLN A 145 -2.65 7.17 24.62
C GLN A 145 -2.44 8.58 24.06
N TRP A 146 -2.20 9.54 24.94
CA TRP A 146 -1.90 10.90 24.56
C TRP A 146 -0.80 11.49 25.43
N SER A 147 -0.04 12.42 24.86
CA SER A 147 0.96 13.25 25.50
C SER A 147 0.86 14.67 24.94
N GLU A 148 1.72 15.58 25.39
CA GLU A 148 1.85 16.91 24.78
C GLU A 148 2.27 16.88 23.30
N SER A 149 2.85 15.76 22.84
CA SER A 149 3.45 15.65 21.50
C SER A 149 2.72 14.70 20.55
N TYR A 150 1.81 13.85 21.05
CA TYR A 150 1.05 12.93 20.21
C TYR A 150 -0.25 12.47 20.86
N ILE A 151 -1.19 12.05 20.03
CA ILE A 151 -2.36 11.25 20.41
C ILE A 151 -2.41 10.06 19.45
N GLY A 152 -2.62 8.86 19.98
CA GLY A 152 -2.57 7.64 19.17
C GLY A 152 -3.31 6.48 19.80
N LEU A 153 -3.69 5.53 18.94
CA LEU A 153 -4.19 4.23 19.34
C LEU A 153 -3.03 3.24 19.31
N PHE A 154 -2.82 2.55 20.42
CA PHE A 154 -1.71 1.61 20.62
C PHE A 154 -2.25 0.20 20.77
N LEU A 155 -1.49 -0.76 20.25
CA LEU A 155 -1.78 -2.18 20.34
C LEU A 155 -1.31 -2.72 21.69
N ASP A 156 -2.00 -3.73 22.22
CA ASP A 156 -1.47 -4.50 23.35
C ASP A 156 -0.28 -5.39 22.93
N ASP A 157 0.50 -5.87 23.91
CA ASP A 157 1.71 -6.67 23.66
C ASP A 157 1.39 -7.96 22.88
N GLN A 158 0.23 -8.56 23.15
CA GLN A 158 -0.24 -9.74 22.43
C GLN A 158 -0.47 -9.41 20.95
N SER A 159 -1.09 -8.26 20.67
CA SER A 159 -1.37 -7.76 19.34
C SER A 159 -0.09 -7.44 18.56
N ILE A 160 0.87 -6.79 19.24
CA ILE A 160 2.18 -6.50 18.69
C ILE A 160 2.94 -7.78 18.33
N SER A 161 2.91 -8.78 19.22
CA SER A 161 3.63 -10.04 19.02
C SER A 161 3.14 -10.78 17.77
N TRP A 162 1.83 -10.98 17.62
CA TRP A 162 1.31 -11.69 16.44
C TRP A 162 1.47 -10.87 15.16
N LEU A 163 1.30 -9.54 15.21
CA LEU A 163 1.54 -8.68 14.05
C LEU A 163 2.98 -8.84 13.60
N THR A 164 3.94 -8.81 14.53
CA THR A 164 5.36 -8.99 14.24
C THR A 164 5.66 -10.33 13.56
N GLU A 165 4.99 -11.40 13.96
CA GLU A 165 5.11 -12.69 13.28
C GLU A 165 4.59 -12.64 11.84
N ALA A 166 3.43 -12.02 11.63
CA ALA A 166 2.87 -11.79 10.30
C ALA A 166 3.80 -10.90 9.43
N MET A 167 4.38 -9.86 10.00
CA MET A 167 5.36 -8.98 9.33
C MET A 167 6.60 -9.76 8.86
N ASN A 168 7.16 -10.59 9.74
CA ASN A 168 8.33 -11.40 9.43
C ASN A 168 8.06 -12.42 8.31
N PHE A 169 6.84 -12.94 8.25
CA PHE A 169 6.43 -13.81 7.16
C PHE A 169 6.39 -13.07 5.81
N ILE A 170 5.79 -11.87 5.76
CA ILE A 170 5.72 -11.04 4.54
C ILE A 170 7.12 -10.78 3.99
N SER A 171 8.03 -10.31 4.86
CA SER A 171 9.40 -9.97 4.45
C SER A 171 10.11 -11.19 3.86
N LYS A 172 9.95 -12.38 4.47
CA LYS A 172 10.52 -13.62 3.94
C LYS A 172 9.90 -14.04 2.61
N THR A 173 8.58 -13.93 2.44
CA THR A 173 7.92 -14.26 1.17
C THR A 173 8.38 -13.33 0.04
N ALA A 174 8.51 -12.03 0.32
CA ALA A 174 9.02 -11.06 -0.64
C ALA A 174 10.52 -11.28 -0.98
N GLU A 175 11.30 -11.86 -0.06
CA GLU A 175 12.71 -12.23 -0.30
C GLU A 175 12.88 -13.55 -1.07
N ILE A 176 11.96 -14.52 -0.91
CA ILE A 176 12.03 -15.83 -1.58
C ILE A 176 11.81 -15.72 -3.10
N GLU A 177 11.18 -14.66 -3.57
CA GLU A 177 10.88 -14.43 -4.99
C GLU A 177 11.79 -13.39 -5.68
N ARG A 178 12.92 -13.04 -5.06
CA ARG A 178 14.05 -12.34 -5.72
C ARG A 178 14.99 -13.34 -6.39
#